data_AF-A0A0K0CYY9-F1
#
_entry.id   AF-A0A0K0CYY9-F1
#
_cell.length_a   1.000
_cell.length_b   1.000
_cell.length_c   1.000
_cell.angle_alpha   90.00
_cell.angle_beta   90.00
_cell.angle_gamma   90.00
#
_symmetry.space_group_name_H-M   'P 1'
#
loop_
_entity.id
_entity.type
_entity.pdbx_description
1 polymer ?
#
loop_
_entity_poly.entity_id
_entity_poly.type
_entity_poly.pdbx_seq_one_letter_code
_entity_poly.pdbx_strand_id
1 'polypeptide(L)' 'LNDLYTIFDGIIDARDVYKVETIGDGYLCVSGLPHRNGQEHIKEICSMSLDFINSLANFRIPHLPNERINVRIGVHTG' A
#
# COMPACT_ATOMS: atom_id res chain seq x y z
N LEU A 1 -0.82 -14.42 6.70
CA LEU A 1 -0.63 -12.98 6.99
C LEU A 1 0.65 -12.49 6.33
N ASN A 2 1.80 -13.16 6.53
CA ASN A 2 3.08 -12.80 5.88
C ASN A 2 3.00 -12.59 4.36
N ASP A 3 2.27 -13.44 3.62
CA ASP A 3 2.16 -13.30 2.16
C ASP A 3 1.52 -11.97 1.74
N LEU A 4 0.58 -11.45 2.53
CA LEU A 4 -0.06 -10.16 2.27
C LEU A 4 0.93 -9.01 2.45
N TYR A 5 1.69 -9.04 3.55
CA TYR A 5 2.73 -8.04 3.82
C TYR A 5 3.80 -8.06 2.72
N THR A 6 4.19 -9.24 2.22
CA THR A 6 5.13 -9.36 1.09
C THR A 6 4.58 -8.75 -0.20
N ILE A 7 3.31 -8.96 -0.51
CA ILE A 7 2.67 -8.35 -1.69
C ILE A 7 2.64 -6.83 -1.56
N PHE A 8 2.23 -6.32 -0.40
CA PHE A 8 2.15 -4.88 -0.17
C PHE A 8 3.51 -4.21 -0.18
N ASP A 9 4.53 -4.81 0.46
CA ASP A 9 5.90 -4.32 0.42
C ASP A 9 6.43 -4.28 -1.02
N GLY A 10 6.14 -5.31 -1.83
CA GLY A 10 6.51 -5.32 -3.25
C GLY A 10 5.84 -4.22 -4.08
N ILE A 11 4.58 -3.88 -3.78
CA ILE A 11 3.88 -2.76 -4.44
C ILE A 11 4.47 -1.42 -4.02
N ILE A 12 4.82 -1.24 -2.74
CA ILE A 12 5.48 -0.03 -2.25
C ILE A 12 6.83 0.15 -2.95
N ASP A 13 7.65 -0.91 -2.98
CA ASP A 13 9.00 -0.88 -3.59
C ASP A 13 8.98 -0.65 -5.11
N ALA A 14 7.88 -1.01 -5.79
CA ALA A 14 7.70 -0.78 -7.22
C ALA A 14 7.32 0.67 -7.58
N ARG A 15 7.06 1.52 -6.58
CA ARG A 15 6.60 2.91 -6.74
C ARG A 15 7.57 3.89 -6.08
N ASP A 16 7.48 5.17 -6.41
CA ASP A 16 8.24 6.21 -5.71
C ASP A 16 7.54 6.57 -4.38
N VAL A 17 7.43 5.58 -3.49
CA VAL A 17 6.77 5.69 -2.20
C VAL A 17 7.68 5.13 -1.12
N TYR A 18 7.89 5.92 -0.07
CA TYR A 18 8.65 5.55 1.10
C TYR A 18 7.73 5.06 2.21
N LYS A 19 7.97 3.84 2.69
CA LYS A 19 7.34 3.30 3.91
C LYS A 19 8.00 3.94 5.13
N VAL A 20 7.28 4.83 5.81
CA VAL A 20 7.77 5.53 7.00
C VAL A 20 7.75 4.58 8.20
N GLU A 21 6.59 3.98 8.47
CA GLU A 21 6.39 3.13 9.63
C GLU A 21 5.23 2.15 9.41
N THR A 22 5.24 1.04 10.14
CA THR A 22 4.11 0.13 10.27
C THR A 22 3.40 0.42 11.60
N ILE A 23 2.14 0.81 11.55
CA ILE A 23 1.33 1.12 12.74
C ILE A 23 0.28 0.02 12.91
N GLY A 24 0.56 -0.95 13.77
CA GLY A 24 -0.31 -2.10 13.98
C GLY A 24 -0.46 -2.94 12.72
N ASP A 25 -1.68 -3.00 12.18
CA ASP A 25 -2.03 -3.66 10.92
C ASP A 25 -1.97 -2.74 9.69
N GLY A 26 -1.64 -1.45 9.89
CA GLY A 26 -1.59 -0.43 8.85
C GLY A 26 -0.18 -0.03 8.42
N TYR A 27 -0.11 0.55 7.22
CA TYR A 27 1.10 1.13 6.63
C TYR A 27 1.00 2.64 6.58
N LEU A 28 2.04 3.33 7.03
CA LEU A 28 2.24 4.75 6.81
C LEU A 28 3.24 4.96 5.67
N CYS A 29 2.75 5.48 4.54
CA CYS A 29 3.51 5.66 3.31
C CYS A 29 3.48 7.11 2.86
N VAL A 30 4.61 7.60 2.33
CA VAL A 30 4.76 8.98 1.85
C VAL A 30 5.54 8.98 0.54
N SER A 31 5.14 9.83 -0.41
CA SER A 31 5.87 10.05 -1.66
C SER A 31 6.47 11.46 -1.69
N GLY A 32 7.61 11.65 -2.37
CA GLY A 32 8.32 12.92 -2.40
C GLY A 32 9.22 13.18 -1.17
N LEU A 33 9.52 12.14 -0.39
CA LEU A 33 10.52 12.15 0.68
C LEU A 33 11.44 10.91 0.57
N PRO A 34 12.73 11.04 0.95
CA PRO A 34 13.42 12.27 1.38
C PRO A 34 13.69 13.24 0.22
N HIS A 35 13.58 12.78 -1.03
CA HIS A 35 13.76 13.59 -2.22
C HIS A 35 12.41 14.04 -2.76
N ARG A 36 12.24 15.36 -2.95
CA ARG A 36 11.03 15.91 -3.55
C ARG A 36 10.88 15.46 -5.00
N ASN A 37 9.71 14.94 -5.35
CA ASN A 37 9.34 14.52 -6.71
C ASN A 37 8.35 15.49 -7.39
N GLY A 38 8.31 16.74 -6.94
CA GLY A 38 7.40 17.76 -7.46
C GLY A 38 5.93 17.44 -7.15
N GLN A 39 5.10 17.37 -8.18
CA GLN A 39 3.65 17.10 -8.07
C GLN A 39 3.30 15.62 -8.31
N GLU A 40 4.30 14.75 -8.52
CA GLU A 40 4.04 13.34 -8.78
C GLU A 40 3.65 12.56 -7.50
N HIS A 41 3.95 13.09 -6.31
CA HIS A 41 3.66 12.43 -5.03
C HIS A 41 2.21 11.93 -4.90
N ILE A 42 1.23 12.74 -5.30
CA ILE A 42 -0.18 12.35 -5.22
C ILE A 42 -0.52 11.22 -6.19
N LYS A 43 0.05 11.26 -7.39
CA LYS A 43 -0.16 10.21 -8.40
C LYS A 43 0.43 8.88 -7.93
N GLU A 44 1.61 8.89 -7.33
CA GLU A 44 2.25 7.69 -6.80
C GLU A 44 1.44 7.08 -5.64
N ILE A 45 0.98 7.90 -4.68
CA ILE A 45 0.15 7.43 -3.56
C ILE A 45 -1.22 6.90 -4.05
N CYS A 46 -1.89 7.61 -4.96
CA CYS A 46 -3.15 7.15 -5.54
C CYS A 46 -2.96 5.82 -6.29
N SER A 47 -1.88 5.69 -7.06
CA SER A 47 -1.63 4.49 -7.84
C SER A 47 -1.28 3.29 -6.95
N MET A 48 -0.43 3.48 -5.94
CA MET A 48 -0.16 2.47 -4.90
C MET A 48 -1.45 1.99 -4.23
N SER A 49 -2.35 2.93 -3.91
CA SER A 49 -3.63 2.64 -3.28
C SER A 49 -4.52 1.75 -4.15
N LEU A 50 -4.56 2.01 -5.46
CA LEU A 50 -5.29 1.18 -6.41
C LEU A 50 -4.67 -0.22 -6.54
N ASP A 51 -3.33 -0.31 -6.58
CA ASP A 51 -2.62 -1.59 -6.66
C ASP A 51 -2.86 -2.46 -5.42
N PHE A 52 -2.94 -1.86 -4.22
CA PHE A 52 -3.35 -2.58 -3.01
C PHE A 52 -4.75 -3.17 -3.14
N ILE A 53 -5.73 -2.39 -3.59
CA ILE A 53 -7.10 -2.88 -3.75
C ILE A 53 -7.16 -4.00 -4.80
N ASN A 54 -6.45 -3.83 -5.92
CA ASN A 54 -6.41 -4.82 -7.00
C ASN A 54 -5.74 -6.13 -6.58
N SER A 55 -4.65 -6.06 -5.81
CA SER A 55 -3.97 -7.27 -5.32
C SER A 55 -4.84 -8.06 -4.33
N LEU A 56 -5.65 -7.36 -3.52
CA LEU A 56 -6.60 -7.99 -2.59
C LEU A 56 -7.76 -8.71 -3.29
N ALA A 57 -8.16 -8.30 -4.50
CA ALA A 57 -9.27 -8.92 -5.23
C ALA A 57 -9.06 -10.44 -5.43
N ASN A 58 -7.81 -10.81 -5.75
CA ASN A 58 -7.40 -12.19 -6.01
C ASN A 58 -6.74 -12.88 -4.81
N PHE A 59 -6.44 -12.13 -3.74
CA PHE A 59 -5.83 -12.70 -2.55
C PHE A 59 -6.84 -13.53 -1.75
N ARG A 60 -6.40 -14.70 -1.27
CA ARG A 60 -7.17 -15.59 -0.39
C ARG A 60 -6.29 -16.06 0.75
N ILE A 61 -6.84 -16.06 1.95
CA ILE A 61 -6.13 -16.56 3.12
C ILE A 61 -6.18 -18.09 3.10
N PRO A 62 -5.04 -18.81 3.10
CA PRO A 62 -5.03 -20.27 3.00
C PRO A 62 -5.84 -20.98 4.11
N HIS A 63 -5.84 -20.42 5.32
CA HIS A 63 -6.57 -20.96 6.46
C HIS A 63 -8.01 -20.42 6.60
N LEU A 64 -8.41 -19.44 5.79
CA LEU A 64 -9.74 -18.81 5.80
C LEU A 64 -10.18 -18.48 4.36
N PRO A 65 -10.47 -19.49 3.52
CA PRO A 65 -10.68 -19.29 2.08
C PRO A 65 -11.96 -18.50 1.74
N ASN A 66 -12.94 -18.46 2.65
CA ASN A 66 -14.19 -17.74 2.46
C ASN A 66 -14.14 -16.29 2.96
N GLU A 67 -13.12 -15.93 3.75
CA GLU A 67 -12.97 -14.58 4.27
C GLU A 67 -12.27 -13.70 3.24
N ARG A 68 -12.77 -12.46 3.12
CA ARG A 68 -12.16 -11.43 2.28
C ARG A 68 -11.50 -10.39 3.15
N ILE A 69 -10.25 -10.09 2.85
CA ILE A 69 -9.54 -8.99 3.48
C ILE A 69 -10.02 -7.69 2.85
N ASN A 70 -10.44 -6.76 3.70
CA ASN A 70 -10.79 -5.40 3.30
C ASN A 70 -9.70 -4.45 3.82
N VAL A 71 -9.29 -3.51 2.98
CA VAL A 71 -8.35 -2.45 3.35
C VAL A 71 -9.09 -1.11 3.38
N ARG A 72 -8.72 -0.26 4.33
CA ARG A 72 -9.14 1.15 4.37
C ARG A 72 -7.93 2.01 4.07
N ILE A 73 -8.06 2.88 3.07
CA ILE A 73 -6.98 3.76 2.63
C ILE A 73 -7.43 5.21 2.82
N GLY A 74 -6.63 6.01 3.53
CA GLY A 74 -6.81 7.44 3.69
C GLY A 74 -5.64 8.17 3.03
N VAL A 75 -5.93 9.19 2.22
CA VAL A 75 -4.92 9.98 1.52
C VAL A 75 -5.12 11.45 1.86
N HIS A 76 -4.01 12.15 2.10
CA HIS A 76 -3.97 13.59 2.31
C HIS A 76 -2.76 14.17 1.57
N THR A 77 -2.91 15.38 1.02
CA THR A 77 -1.86 16.12 0.30
C THR A 77 -1.77 17.54 0.83
N GLY A 78 -0.55 18.03 1.02
CA GLY A 78 -0.25 19.39 1.47
C GLY A 78 1.20 19.78 1.22
#